data_AF-A0A4S9T6S8-F1
#
_entry.id   AF-A0A4S9T6S8-F1
#
_cell.length_a   1.000
_cell.length_b   1.000
_cell.length_c   1.000
_cell.angle_alpha   90.00
_cell.angle_beta   90.00
_cell.angle_gamma   90.00
#
_symmetry.space_group_name_H-M   'P 1'
#
loop_
_entity.id
_entity.type
_entity.pdbx_description
1 polymer ?
#
loop_
_entity_poly.entity_id
_entity_poly.type
_entity_poly.pdbx_seq_one_letter_code
_entity_poly.pdbx_strand_id
1 'polypeptide(L)'
;MSDAEVDEFGYFMVAADYFKLPDHRGGAIDPGTRHYRMNGKEHTIGDVPFKHILEQVEKRIKEMPADRRTEMFKQVMADVPGTTKNPDWEREAINPNAEPATAFSTSKAAKDSIKCNRQLLDDLAVGLGMDDRQKGMIEAQIVYHDAIGDDKRPATVFFGGDTGGKVMGGRLARDHTLADVPNHFCRDQIMDYINQMAEEEKRDIARAAVFSDLDPGEKVAYSTAIAENAKELGRKQKEEGDRLDEIMETHKPKPKTMLEARNILDQENLLDSVPDDNLDLTQRGHYGDLDYSMKRVVKSVVKPGCEKLPSEETLSWPTTVDLDCDQLRACIKRFTHGGIWSIDQFRLALGGVDRPNLTKFLEKRGERQGIKSRAFQLGWEFFKRREMLGLHILESSEDDGKQIEEKGKKRKNPAAGDDEPTSGKKAKPVDLTADESDLEPNSVYAKE
;
A
#
# COMPACT_ATOMS: atom_id res chain seq x y z
N MET A 1 -11.85 22.99 -25.16
CA MET A 1 -13.16 23.54 -24.81
C MET A 1 -13.08 25.05 -24.90
N SER A 2 -14.17 25.73 -25.25
CA SER A 2 -14.30 27.17 -24.97
C SER A 2 -14.48 27.40 -23.47
N ASP A 3 -14.22 28.60 -22.98
CA ASP A 3 -14.43 28.96 -21.56
C ASP A 3 -15.87 28.63 -21.10
N ALA A 4 -16.85 28.79 -22.00
CA ALA A 4 -18.24 28.44 -21.75
C ALA A 4 -18.46 26.94 -21.54
N GLU A 5 -17.75 26.08 -22.27
CA GLU A 5 -17.83 24.63 -22.10
C GLU A 5 -17.13 24.20 -20.79
N VAL A 6 -16.06 24.88 -20.38
CA VAL A 6 -15.37 24.63 -19.09
C VAL A 6 -16.29 24.98 -17.92
N ASP A 7 -16.96 26.13 -17.99
CA ASP A 7 -17.97 26.56 -17.03
C ASP A 7 -19.15 25.57 -16.96
N GLU A 8 -19.64 25.10 -18.10
CA GLU A 8 -20.73 24.11 -18.19
C GLU A 8 -20.33 22.75 -17.57
N PHE A 9 -19.08 22.34 -17.79
CA PHE A 9 -18.54 21.11 -17.23
C PHE A 9 -18.32 21.21 -15.71
N GLY A 10 -17.80 22.34 -15.23
CA GLY A 10 -17.73 22.67 -13.81
C GLY A 10 -19.10 22.57 -13.13
N TYR A 11 -20.13 23.15 -13.76
CA TYR A 11 -21.52 23.05 -13.30
C TYR A 11 -22.03 21.61 -13.25
N PHE A 12 -21.81 20.82 -14.30
CA PHE A 12 -22.23 19.43 -14.33
C PHE A 12 -21.66 18.63 -13.15
N MET A 13 -20.41 18.88 -12.76
CA MET A 13 -19.79 18.22 -11.61
C MET A 13 -20.46 18.60 -10.28
N VAL A 14 -20.75 19.88 -10.08
CA VAL A 14 -21.46 20.36 -8.88
C VAL A 14 -22.87 19.77 -8.81
N ALA A 15 -23.59 19.75 -9.93
CA ALA A 15 -24.93 19.18 -10.04
C ALA A 15 -24.93 17.67 -9.75
N ALA A 16 -24.03 16.93 -10.41
CA ALA A 16 -23.95 15.47 -10.28
C ALA A 16 -23.56 15.02 -8.87
N ASP A 17 -22.78 15.81 -8.13
CA ASP A 17 -22.46 15.55 -6.73
C ASP A 17 -23.62 15.91 -5.80
N TYR A 18 -24.24 17.09 -5.99
CA TYR A 18 -25.40 17.54 -5.21
C TYR A 18 -26.55 16.53 -5.24
N PHE A 19 -26.91 16.01 -6.42
CA PHE A 19 -28.00 15.03 -6.56
C PHE A 19 -27.69 13.63 -6.00
N LYS A 20 -26.43 13.34 -5.65
CA LYS A 20 -26.06 12.09 -4.96
C LYS A 20 -26.21 12.19 -3.44
N LEU A 21 -26.44 13.39 -2.91
CA LEU A 21 -26.59 13.60 -1.47
C LEU A 21 -27.94 13.07 -0.96
N PRO A 22 -28.01 12.51 0.27
CA PRO A 22 -29.24 11.98 0.85
C PRO A 22 -30.37 13.02 1.00
N ASP A 23 -30.02 14.30 1.10
CA ASP A 23 -30.96 15.42 1.19
C ASP A 23 -30.61 16.47 0.12
N HIS A 24 -31.32 16.42 -1.01
CA HIS A 24 -31.17 17.30 -2.17
C HIS A 24 -32.43 18.14 -2.42
N ARG A 25 -33.19 18.44 -1.35
CA ARG A 25 -34.47 19.18 -1.42
C ARG A 25 -34.23 20.68 -1.62
N GLY A 26 -33.71 21.08 -2.78
CA GLY A 26 -33.44 22.49 -3.07
C GLY A 26 -32.83 22.78 -4.43
N GLY A 27 -33.61 22.69 -5.52
CA GLY A 27 -33.28 23.38 -6.77
C GLY A 27 -33.90 22.78 -8.02
N ALA A 28 -34.57 23.61 -8.81
CA ALA A 28 -34.85 23.32 -10.22
C ALA A 28 -33.56 23.52 -11.04
N ILE A 29 -33.37 22.71 -12.10
CA ILE A 29 -32.22 22.82 -13.00
C ILE A 29 -32.56 23.86 -14.07
N ASP A 30 -32.19 25.12 -13.84
CA ASP A 30 -32.27 26.15 -14.87
C ASP A 30 -30.92 26.25 -15.63
N PRO A 31 -30.93 26.30 -16.98
CA PRO A 31 -29.72 26.52 -17.77
C PRO A 31 -29.01 27.82 -17.35
N GLY A 32 -27.72 27.74 -17.03
CA GLY A 32 -26.90 28.89 -16.58
C GLY A 32 -26.75 29.03 -15.05
N THR A 33 -27.37 28.14 -14.27
CA THR A 33 -27.15 28.06 -12.81
C THR A 33 -25.71 27.61 -12.53
N ARG A 34 -24.98 28.26 -11.60
CA ARG A 34 -23.55 27.95 -11.29
C ARG A 34 -23.32 27.36 -9.90
N HIS A 35 -24.35 27.26 -9.06
CA HIS A 35 -24.30 26.80 -7.67
C HIS A 35 -25.67 26.26 -7.24
N TYR A 36 -25.69 25.35 -6.26
CA TYR A 36 -26.93 24.85 -5.64
C TYR A 36 -27.02 25.32 -4.20
N ARG A 37 -28.24 25.50 -3.67
CA ARG A 37 -28.42 25.91 -2.25
C ARG A 37 -28.81 24.70 -1.42
N MET A 38 -28.02 24.42 -0.38
CA MET A 38 -28.31 23.43 0.65
C MET A 38 -28.45 24.14 1.99
N ASN A 39 -29.62 24.06 2.64
CA ASN A 39 -29.84 24.63 3.97
C ASN A 39 -29.42 26.12 4.11
N GLY A 40 -29.58 26.92 3.05
CA GLY A 40 -29.20 28.33 3.02
C GLY A 40 -27.72 28.62 2.72
N LYS A 41 -26.88 27.59 2.50
CA LYS A 41 -25.48 27.72 2.08
C LYS A 41 -25.30 27.35 0.60
N GLU A 42 -24.43 28.05 -0.11
CA GLU A 42 -24.06 27.71 -1.49
C GLU A 42 -23.17 26.46 -1.51
N HIS A 43 -23.54 25.51 -2.37
CA HIS A 43 -22.78 24.31 -2.73
C HIS A 43 -22.10 24.57 -4.06
N THR A 44 -20.77 24.60 -4.03
CA THR A 44 -19.89 25.01 -5.13
C THR A 44 -18.95 23.86 -5.52
N ILE A 45 -18.13 24.08 -6.55
CA ILE A 45 -17.10 23.10 -6.95
C ILE A 45 -16.09 22.83 -5.82
N GLY A 46 -15.88 23.77 -4.90
CA GLY A 46 -15.03 23.58 -3.72
C GLY A 46 -15.61 22.62 -2.67
N ASP A 47 -16.92 22.34 -2.72
CA ASP A 47 -17.60 21.42 -1.80
C ASP A 47 -17.69 19.99 -2.37
N VAL A 48 -17.42 19.82 -3.67
CA VAL A 48 -17.38 18.50 -4.32
C VAL A 48 -16.11 17.77 -3.88
N PRO A 49 -16.20 16.50 -3.41
CA PRO A 49 -15.02 15.73 -3.06
C PRO A 49 -14.02 15.70 -4.22
N PHE A 50 -12.78 16.11 -3.96
CA PHE A 50 -11.72 16.22 -4.98
C PHE A 50 -11.58 14.98 -5.87
N LYS A 51 -11.78 13.79 -5.29
CA LYS A 51 -11.77 12.51 -6.00
C LYS A 51 -12.84 12.43 -7.10
N HIS A 52 -14.06 12.92 -6.83
CA HIS A 52 -15.15 12.93 -7.81
C HIS A 52 -14.88 13.92 -8.93
N ILE A 53 -14.33 15.09 -8.61
CA ILE A 53 -13.90 16.08 -9.61
C ILE A 53 -12.88 15.43 -10.54
N LEU A 54 -11.79 14.87 -9.99
CA LEU A 54 -10.76 14.19 -10.76
C LEU A 54 -11.30 13.09 -11.68
N GLU A 55 -12.16 12.20 -11.16
CA GLU A 55 -12.71 11.09 -11.94
C GLU A 55 -13.55 11.59 -13.14
N GLN A 56 -14.37 12.63 -12.95
CA GLN A 56 -15.17 13.20 -14.03
C GLN A 56 -14.31 13.96 -15.04
N VAL A 57 -13.38 14.78 -14.55
CA VAL A 57 -12.42 15.53 -15.39
C VAL A 57 -11.64 14.59 -16.28
N GLU A 58 -11.06 13.53 -15.71
CA GLU A 58 -10.29 12.53 -16.45
C GLU A 58 -11.17 11.77 -17.46
N LYS A 59 -12.42 11.44 -17.11
CA LYS A 59 -13.35 10.79 -18.03
C LYS A 59 -13.71 11.68 -19.22
N ARG A 60 -14.02 12.95 -18.99
CA ARG A 60 -14.40 13.90 -20.05
C ARG A 60 -13.23 14.28 -20.94
N ILE A 61 -12.04 14.46 -20.37
CA ILE A 61 -10.84 14.80 -21.14
C ILE A 61 -10.40 13.66 -22.06
N LYS A 62 -10.68 12.40 -21.72
CA LYS A 62 -10.45 11.26 -22.63
C LYS A 62 -11.25 11.36 -23.93
N GLU A 63 -12.37 12.08 -23.96
CA GLU A 63 -13.19 12.29 -25.15
C GLU A 63 -12.64 13.43 -26.05
N MET A 64 -11.66 14.20 -25.57
CA MET A 64 -11.04 15.29 -26.32
C MET A 64 -9.84 14.82 -27.16
N PRO A 65 -9.44 15.57 -28.21
CA PRO A 65 -8.20 15.35 -28.96
C PRO A 65 -6.97 15.35 -28.06
N ALA A 66 -6.07 14.39 -28.28
CA ALA A 66 -4.94 14.08 -27.40
C ALA A 66 -4.00 15.27 -27.15
N ASP A 67 -3.79 16.09 -28.17
CA ASP A 67 -2.95 17.29 -28.19
C ASP A 67 -3.47 18.41 -27.27
N ARG A 68 -4.77 18.41 -26.95
CA ARG A 68 -5.39 19.45 -26.09
C ARG A 68 -5.71 18.98 -24.68
N ARG A 69 -5.54 17.68 -24.38
CA ARG A 69 -5.94 17.07 -23.10
C ARG A 69 -5.22 17.69 -21.91
N THR A 70 -3.90 17.86 -22.02
CA THR A 70 -3.07 18.44 -20.97
C THR A 70 -3.46 19.88 -20.65
N GLU A 71 -3.59 20.73 -21.67
CA GLU A 71 -3.94 22.14 -21.52
C GLU A 71 -5.29 22.26 -20.80
N MET A 72 -6.27 21.46 -21.26
CA MET A 72 -7.61 21.46 -20.69
C MET A 72 -7.66 20.89 -19.27
N PHE A 73 -6.90 19.84 -18.97
CA PHE A 73 -6.77 19.34 -17.60
C PHE A 73 -6.24 20.43 -16.67
N LYS A 74 -5.19 21.13 -17.09
CA LYS A 74 -4.59 22.23 -16.31
C LYS A 74 -5.58 23.38 -16.12
N GLN A 75 -6.35 23.73 -17.14
CA GLN A 75 -7.40 24.77 -17.03
C GLN A 75 -8.50 24.38 -16.04
N VAL A 76 -9.06 23.17 -16.15
CA VAL A 76 -10.15 22.73 -15.25
C VAL A 76 -9.67 22.56 -13.80
N MET A 77 -8.41 22.15 -13.63
CA MET A 77 -7.81 21.94 -12.30
C MET A 77 -7.30 23.22 -11.66
N ALA A 78 -7.15 24.33 -12.41
CA ALA A 78 -6.67 25.61 -11.88
C ALA A 78 -7.59 26.18 -10.79
N ASP A 79 -8.90 25.95 -10.92
CA ASP A 79 -9.92 26.44 -9.99
C ASP A 79 -10.17 25.52 -8.80
N VAL A 80 -9.46 24.38 -8.72
CA VAL A 80 -9.60 23.41 -7.62
C VAL A 80 -8.52 23.67 -6.57
N PRO A 81 -8.88 24.10 -5.33
CA PRO A 81 -7.88 24.44 -4.33
C PRO A 81 -7.00 23.25 -3.92
N GLY A 82 -5.67 23.42 -3.97
CA GLY A 82 -4.70 22.47 -3.42
C GLY A 82 -4.25 21.34 -4.36
N THR A 83 -4.48 21.46 -5.67
CA THR A 83 -4.14 20.39 -6.63
C THR A 83 -2.75 20.55 -7.22
N THR A 84 -1.88 19.57 -6.97
CA THR A 84 -0.55 19.44 -7.61
C THR A 84 -0.44 18.18 -8.47
N LYS A 85 -1.57 17.50 -8.75
CA LYS A 85 -1.59 16.26 -9.52
C LYS A 85 -1.41 16.58 -11.01
N ASN A 86 -0.35 16.03 -11.62
CA ASN A 86 -0.26 15.98 -13.09
C ASN A 86 -1.29 14.98 -13.64
N PRO A 87 -1.81 15.21 -14.86
CA PRO A 87 -2.75 14.27 -15.46
C PRO A 87 -2.13 12.88 -15.61
N ASP A 88 -2.95 11.85 -15.49
CA ASP A 88 -2.47 10.45 -15.48
C ASP A 88 -1.77 10.03 -16.78
N TRP A 89 -2.00 10.73 -17.90
CA TRP A 89 -1.29 10.49 -19.18
C TRP A 89 0.08 11.20 -19.28
N GLU A 90 0.39 12.15 -18.40
CA GLU A 90 1.72 12.78 -18.29
C GLU A 90 2.66 12.03 -17.35
N ARG A 91 2.18 11.01 -16.63
CA ARG A 91 3.05 10.15 -15.83
C ARG A 91 4.08 9.50 -16.75
N GLU A 92 5.35 9.61 -16.36
CA GLU A 92 6.46 8.96 -17.06
C GLU A 92 6.15 7.47 -17.25
N ALA A 93 6.37 6.98 -18.46
CA ALA A 93 6.19 5.57 -18.77
C ALA A 93 7.25 4.78 -18.00
N ILE A 94 6.80 3.90 -17.10
CA ILE A 94 7.68 2.91 -16.50
C ILE A 94 8.00 1.89 -17.59
N ASN A 95 9.28 1.75 -17.92
CA ASN A 95 9.76 0.69 -18.80
C ASN A 95 10.48 -0.37 -17.96
N PRO A 96 9.79 -1.43 -17.52
CA PRO A 96 10.40 -2.47 -16.69
C PRO A 96 11.51 -3.22 -17.45
N ASN A 97 11.48 -3.20 -18.79
CA ASN A 97 12.41 -3.90 -19.66
C ASN A 97 13.46 -2.96 -20.27
N ALA A 98 13.69 -1.79 -19.67
CA ALA A 98 14.68 -0.83 -20.14
C ALA A 98 16.10 -1.40 -20.12
N GLU A 99 16.40 -2.23 -19.12
CA GLU A 99 17.72 -2.83 -18.93
C GLU A 99 17.79 -4.24 -19.52
N PRO A 100 18.95 -4.66 -20.06
CA PRO A 100 19.14 -6.01 -20.58
C PRO A 100 19.16 -7.06 -19.47
N ALA A 101 18.45 -8.17 -19.68
CA ALA A 101 18.41 -9.26 -18.71
C ALA A 101 19.72 -10.05 -18.63
N THR A 102 20.51 -10.05 -19.70
CA THR A 102 21.78 -10.77 -19.79
C THR A 102 22.83 -9.96 -20.56
N ALA A 103 24.11 -10.31 -20.41
CA ALA A 103 25.19 -9.72 -21.20
C ALA A 103 25.10 -10.00 -22.71
N PHE A 104 24.29 -10.97 -23.13
CA PHE A 104 24.09 -11.37 -24.53
C PHE A 104 22.84 -10.75 -25.17
N SER A 105 21.97 -10.16 -24.35
CA SER A 105 20.74 -9.51 -24.79
C SER A 105 21.03 -8.31 -25.71
N THR A 106 22.11 -7.59 -25.45
CA THR A 106 22.57 -6.50 -26.31
C THR A 106 23.33 -7.05 -27.52
N SER A 107 23.02 -6.56 -28.73
CA SER A 107 23.71 -7.01 -29.94
C SER A 107 25.18 -6.60 -29.93
N LYS A 108 26.05 -7.51 -30.39
CA LYS A 108 27.49 -7.29 -30.59
C LYS A 108 27.84 -6.82 -32.00
N ALA A 109 26.85 -6.70 -32.88
CA ALA A 109 27.06 -6.23 -34.24
C ALA A 109 27.58 -4.77 -34.25
N ALA A 110 28.33 -4.43 -35.30
CA ALA A 110 28.65 -3.03 -35.57
C ALA A 110 27.38 -2.20 -35.67
N LYS A 111 27.41 -0.93 -35.26
CA LYS A 111 26.23 -0.06 -35.11
C LYS A 111 25.30 -0.05 -36.33
N ASP A 112 25.86 -0.05 -37.54
CA ASP A 112 25.11 -0.01 -38.80
C ASP A 112 24.63 -1.39 -39.27
N SER A 113 25.05 -2.46 -38.58
CA SER A 113 24.70 -3.86 -38.85
C SER A 113 23.77 -4.45 -37.78
N ILE A 114 23.35 -3.66 -36.79
CA ILE A 114 22.40 -4.11 -35.76
C ILE A 114 21.05 -4.34 -36.41
N LYS A 115 20.54 -5.58 -36.31
CA LYS A 115 19.24 -5.94 -36.81
C LYS A 115 18.14 -5.25 -36.01
N CYS A 116 17.17 -4.65 -36.70
CA CYS A 116 15.97 -4.12 -36.04
C CYS A 116 15.05 -5.26 -35.59
N ASN A 117 14.11 -4.97 -34.68
CA ASN A 117 13.18 -5.98 -34.15
C ASN A 117 12.40 -6.72 -35.24
N ARG A 118 12.03 -6.01 -36.33
CA ARG A 118 11.33 -6.61 -37.47
C ARG A 118 12.21 -7.63 -38.20
N GLN A 119 13.47 -7.30 -38.46
CA GLN A 119 14.44 -8.21 -39.07
C GLN A 119 14.68 -9.45 -38.20
N LEU A 120 14.76 -9.30 -36.87
CA LEU A 120 14.90 -10.45 -35.97
C LEU A 120 13.73 -11.43 -36.06
N LEU A 121 12.49 -10.91 -36.16
CA LEU A 121 11.31 -11.76 -36.35
C LEU A 121 11.22 -12.39 -37.74
N ASP A 122 11.62 -11.65 -38.78
CA ASP A 122 11.65 -12.20 -40.13
C ASP A 122 12.72 -13.31 -40.24
N ASP A 123 13.88 -13.15 -39.62
CA ASP A 123 14.93 -14.19 -39.55
C ASP A 123 14.47 -15.42 -38.75
N LEU A 124 13.72 -15.22 -37.66
CA LEU A 124 13.10 -16.30 -36.89
C LEU A 124 12.10 -17.07 -37.76
N ALA A 125 11.24 -16.35 -38.47
CA ALA A 125 10.23 -16.94 -39.33
C ALA A 125 10.85 -17.75 -40.46
N VAL A 126 11.93 -17.26 -41.08
CA VAL A 126 12.71 -18.01 -42.08
C VAL A 126 13.36 -19.24 -41.46
N GLY A 127 14.00 -19.09 -40.29
CA GLY A 127 14.70 -20.19 -39.62
C GLY A 127 13.77 -21.33 -39.17
N LEU A 128 12.50 -21.02 -38.88
CA LEU A 128 11.51 -21.99 -38.40
C LEU A 128 10.44 -22.36 -39.44
N GLY A 129 10.44 -21.74 -40.61
CA GLY A 129 9.43 -21.96 -41.65
C GLY A 129 8.03 -21.50 -41.24
N MET A 130 7.94 -20.37 -40.53
CA MET A 130 6.67 -19.84 -40.01
C MET A 130 5.88 -19.10 -41.09
N ASP A 131 4.56 -19.19 -41.00
CA ASP A 131 3.66 -18.32 -41.76
C ASP A 131 3.52 -16.92 -41.13
N ASP A 132 2.95 -15.98 -41.88
CA ASP A 132 2.78 -14.60 -41.41
C ASP A 132 1.86 -14.49 -40.19
N ARG A 133 0.92 -15.44 -40.02
CA ARG A 133 0.01 -15.46 -38.88
C ARG A 133 0.77 -15.85 -37.61
N GLN A 134 1.61 -16.89 -37.67
CA GLN A 134 2.49 -17.31 -36.57
C GLN A 134 3.45 -16.19 -36.18
N LYS A 135 4.11 -15.58 -37.17
CA LYS A 135 4.99 -14.42 -36.93
C LYS A 135 4.25 -13.27 -36.24
N GLY A 136 3.05 -12.94 -36.70
CA GLY A 136 2.23 -11.88 -36.10
C GLY A 136 1.76 -12.20 -34.66
N MET A 137 1.50 -13.47 -34.34
CA MET A 137 1.16 -13.88 -32.97
C MET A 137 2.36 -13.69 -32.03
N ILE A 138 3.56 -14.07 -32.47
CA ILE A 138 4.80 -13.87 -31.69
C ILE A 138 5.06 -12.37 -31.50
N GLU A 139 4.91 -11.57 -32.56
CA GLU A 139 5.02 -10.10 -32.47
C GLU A 139 4.08 -9.53 -31.42
N ALA A 140 2.79 -9.89 -31.47
CA ALA A 140 1.80 -9.41 -30.51
C ALA A 140 2.11 -9.83 -29.07
N GLN A 141 2.64 -11.05 -28.86
CA GLN A 141 3.06 -11.50 -27.53
C GLN A 141 4.24 -10.68 -27.00
N ILE A 142 5.31 -10.50 -27.80
CA ILE A 142 6.48 -9.71 -27.39
C ILE A 142 6.07 -8.29 -27.02
N VAL A 143 5.25 -7.66 -27.87
CA VAL A 143 4.76 -6.29 -27.64
C VAL A 143 3.87 -6.23 -26.39
N TYR A 144 3.04 -7.25 -26.15
CA TYR A 144 2.20 -7.30 -24.96
C TYR A 144 3.03 -7.46 -23.68
N HIS A 145 4.02 -8.35 -23.67
CA HIS A 145 4.92 -8.54 -22.54
C HIS A 145 5.78 -7.30 -22.24
N ASP A 146 6.09 -6.48 -23.24
CA ASP A 146 6.72 -5.18 -23.05
C ASP A 146 5.75 -4.09 -22.54
N ALA A 147 4.47 -4.18 -22.94
CA ALA A 147 3.46 -3.21 -22.58
C ALA A 147 2.99 -3.34 -21.12
N ILE A 148 3.10 -4.53 -20.53
CA ILE A 148 2.77 -4.80 -19.11
C ILE A 148 3.90 -4.34 -18.18
N GLY A 149 3.55 -3.97 -16.94
CA GLY A 149 4.51 -3.53 -15.92
C GLY A 149 4.15 -2.22 -15.20
N ASP A 150 3.07 -1.55 -15.62
CA ASP A 150 2.44 -0.48 -14.84
C ASP A 150 1.03 -0.91 -14.43
N ASP A 151 0.85 -1.26 -13.15
CA ASP A 151 -0.45 -1.68 -12.59
C ASP A 151 -1.56 -0.64 -12.77
N LYS A 152 -1.19 0.62 -13.01
CA LYS A 152 -2.14 1.72 -13.24
C LYS A 152 -2.52 1.90 -14.71
N ARG A 153 -1.83 1.25 -15.64
CA ARG A 153 -2.10 1.29 -17.08
C ARG A 153 -2.16 -0.14 -17.63
N PRO A 154 -3.31 -0.83 -17.51
CA PRO A 154 -3.43 -2.19 -18.03
C PRO A 154 -3.20 -2.20 -19.54
N ALA A 155 -2.43 -3.18 -20.02
CA ALA A 155 -2.31 -3.48 -21.43
C ALA A 155 -3.42 -4.44 -21.87
N THR A 156 -3.82 -4.39 -23.12
CA THR A 156 -4.76 -5.33 -23.72
C THR A 156 -4.21 -5.82 -25.05
N VAL A 157 -4.29 -7.12 -25.28
CA VAL A 157 -3.93 -7.77 -26.54
C VAL A 157 -5.15 -8.38 -27.19
N PHE A 158 -5.32 -8.11 -28.48
CA PHE A 158 -6.33 -8.73 -29.33
C PHE A 158 -5.62 -9.61 -30.33
N PHE A 159 -5.69 -10.93 -30.14
CA PHE A 159 -5.18 -11.89 -31.11
C PHE A 159 -6.17 -12.07 -32.26
N GLY A 160 -5.70 -12.00 -33.50
CA GLY A 160 -6.52 -12.18 -34.69
C GLY A 160 -6.26 -11.16 -35.81
N GLY A 161 -6.82 -11.43 -36.99
CA GLY A 161 -6.57 -10.67 -38.22
C GLY A 161 -5.35 -11.16 -39.01
N ASP A 162 -5.12 -10.55 -40.18
CA ASP A 162 -4.05 -10.93 -41.12
C ASP A 162 -2.63 -10.71 -40.57
N THR A 163 -2.49 -9.92 -39.50
CA THR A 163 -1.19 -9.56 -38.89
C THR A 163 -0.99 -10.13 -37.48
N GLY A 164 -1.80 -11.11 -37.05
CA GLY A 164 -1.57 -11.92 -35.83
C GLY A 164 -1.94 -11.28 -34.48
N GLY A 165 -2.03 -9.95 -34.36
CA GLY A 165 -2.71 -9.29 -33.24
C GLY A 165 -2.41 -7.80 -33.07
N LYS A 166 -3.13 -7.13 -32.15
CA LYS A 166 -2.96 -5.71 -31.80
C LYS A 166 -2.83 -5.53 -30.29
N VAL A 167 -1.86 -4.71 -29.85
CA VAL A 167 -1.65 -4.38 -28.43
C VAL A 167 -1.95 -2.90 -28.18
N MET A 168 -2.73 -2.62 -27.14
CA MET A 168 -3.18 -1.27 -26.78
C MET A 168 -3.05 -1.04 -25.26
N GLY A 169 -2.90 0.22 -24.84
CA GLY A 169 -2.88 0.59 -23.42
C GLY A 169 -1.48 0.52 -22.84
N GLY A 170 -1.29 -0.14 -21.69
CA GLY A 170 0.04 -0.43 -21.13
C GLY A 170 0.89 0.80 -20.79
N ARG A 171 2.21 0.61 -20.68
CA ARG A 171 3.16 1.67 -20.31
C ARG A 171 3.06 2.96 -21.14
N LEU A 172 2.68 2.88 -22.43
CA LEU A 172 2.57 4.02 -23.34
C LEU A 172 1.16 4.63 -23.42
N ALA A 173 0.15 4.01 -22.82
CA ALA A 173 -1.25 4.44 -22.90
C ALA A 173 -1.79 4.69 -24.33
N ARG A 174 -1.19 4.04 -25.34
CA ARG A 174 -1.56 4.08 -26.76
C ARG A 174 -1.41 2.70 -27.39
N ASP A 175 -1.64 2.61 -28.70
CA ASP A 175 -1.29 1.43 -29.48
C ASP A 175 0.23 1.21 -29.44
N HIS A 176 0.64 -0.01 -29.11
CA HIS A 176 2.03 -0.43 -29.10
C HIS A 176 2.39 -1.10 -30.41
N THR A 177 3.60 -0.85 -30.86
CA THR A 177 4.19 -1.45 -32.05
C THR A 177 5.50 -2.14 -31.68
N LEU A 178 5.98 -3.04 -32.54
CA LEU A 178 7.27 -3.70 -32.34
C LEU A 178 8.45 -2.71 -32.27
N ALA A 179 8.32 -1.52 -32.86
CA ALA A 179 9.34 -0.47 -32.80
C ALA A 179 9.42 0.21 -31.41
N ASP A 180 8.37 0.10 -30.60
CA ASP A 180 8.35 0.64 -29.25
C ASP A 180 9.16 -0.24 -28.27
N VAL A 181 9.36 -1.51 -28.61
CA VAL A 181 9.99 -2.52 -27.76
C VAL A 181 11.52 -2.37 -27.76
N PRO A 182 12.19 -2.36 -26.58
CA PRO A 182 13.65 -2.38 -26.52
C PRO A 182 14.24 -3.58 -27.26
N ASN A 183 15.27 -3.35 -28.08
CA ASN A 183 15.82 -4.40 -28.95
C ASN A 183 16.35 -5.61 -28.17
N HIS A 184 17.01 -5.37 -27.04
CA HIS A 184 17.51 -6.44 -26.17
C HIS A 184 16.37 -7.29 -25.60
N PHE A 185 15.24 -6.67 -25.24
CA PHE A 185 14.07 -7.39 -24.75
C PHE A 185 13.44 -8.25 -25.86
N CYS A 186 13.33 -7.72 -27.07
CA CYS A 186 12.87 -8.49 -28.23
C CYS A 186 13.76 -9.72 -28.49
N ARG A 187 15.09 -9.55 -28.40
CA ARG A 187 16.05 -10.67 -28.51
C ARG A 187 15.84 -11.72 -27.43
N ASP A 188 15.63 -11.31 -26.18
CA ASP A 188 15.39 -12.21 -25.06
C ASP A 188 14.11 -13.03 -25.27
N GLN A 189 13.02 -12.40 -25.69
CA GLN A 189 11.76 -13.09 -25.98
C GLN A 189 11.87 -14.06 -27.16
N ILE A 190 12.63 -13.71 -28.21
CA ILE A 190 12.88 -14.63 -29.33
C ILE A 190 13.71 -15.83 -28.88
N MET A 191 14.75 -15.62 -28.07
CA MET A 191 15.56 -16.72 -27.53
C MET A 191 14.71 -17.64 -26.64
N ASP A 192 13.86 -17.07 -25.79
CA ASP A 192 12.93 -17.84 -24.95
C ASP A 192 11.94 -18.64 -25.79
N TYR A 193 11.36 -18.03 -26.84
CA TYR A 193 10.49 -18.72 -27.79
C TYR A 193 11.21 -19.92 -28.45
N ILE A 194 12.45 -19.74 -28.91
CA ILE A 194 13.23 -20.85 -29.51
C ILE A 194 13.43 -21.97 -28.48
N ASN A 195 13.72 -21.64 -27.22
CA ASN A 195 13.94 -22.61 -26.17
C ASN A 195 12.68 -23.42 -25.83
N GLN A 196 11.52 -22.77 -25.81
CA GLN A 196 10.27 -23.38 -25.35
C GLN A 196 9.47 -24.03 -26.48
N MET A 197 9.37 -23.35 -27.63
CA MET A 197 8.39 -23.67 -28.68
C MET A 197 9.00 -24.27 -29.95
N ALA A 198 10.29 -24.02 -30.24
CA ALA A 198 10.90 -24.60 -31.43
C ALA A 198 11.27 -26.08 -31.22
N GLU A 199 11.03 -26.87 -32.26
CA GLU A 199 11.49 -28.27 -32.37
C GLU A 199 13.00 -28.35 -32.16
N GLU A 200 13.45 -29.33 -31.39
CA GLU A 200 14.86 -29.45 -30.96
C GLU A 200 15.84 -29.40 -32.14
N GLU A 201 15.51 -30.08 -33.25
CA GLU A 201 16.30 -30.12 -34.48
C GLU A 201 16.41 -28.76 -35.19
N LYS A 202 15.47 -27.83 -34.96
CA LYS A 202 15.43 -26.51 -35.60
C LYS A 202 15.98 -25.39 -34.72
N ARG A 203 16.23 -25.64 -33.43
CA ARG A 203 16.68 -24.61 -32.49
C ARG A 203 17.99 -23.96 -32.91
N ASP A 204 18.98 -24.77 -33.30
CA ASP A 204 20.29 -24.24 -33.68
C ASP A 204 20.25 -23.48 -35.00
N ILE A 205 19.41 -23.92 -35.94
CA ILE A 205 19.15 -23.21 -37.20
C ILE A 205 18.51 -21.85 -36.92
N ALA A 206 17.49 -21.80 -36.07
CA ALA A 206 16.83 -20.55 -35.68
C ALA A 206 17.76 -19.60 -34.94
N ARG A 207 18.56 -20.10 -33.98
CA ARG A 207 19.56 -19.29 -33.26
C ARG A 207 20.62 -18.74 -34.22
N ALA A 208 21.06 -19.55 -35.19
CA ALA A 208 22.03 -19.12 -36.20
C ALA A 208 21.47 -18.02 -37.10
N ALA A 209 20.20 -18.13 -37.51
CA ALA A 209 19.53 -17.13 -38.34
C ALA A 209 19.36 -15.79 -37.62
N VAL A 210 18.80 -15.82 -36.39
CA VAL A 210 18.47 -14.61 -35.65
C VAL A 210 19.72 -13.93 -35.09
N PHE A 211 20.57 -14.69 -34.38
CA PHE A 211 21.72 -14.18 -33.62
C PHE A 211 23.03 -14.35 -34.37
N SER A 212 23.09 -13.87 -35.62
CA SER A 212 24.29 -13.95 -36.46
C SER A 212 25.48 -13.18 -35.89
N ASP A 213 25.24 -12.28 -34.92
CA ASP A 213 26.25 -11.48 -34.22
C ASP A 213 26.96 -12.22 -33.08
N LEU A 214 26.49 -13.41 -32.69
CA LEU A 214 27.07 -14.22 -31.61
C LEU A 214 27.82 -15.43 -32.18
N ASP A 215 28.89 -15.87 -31.53
CA ASP A 215 29.53 -17.14 -31.87
C ASP A 215 28.71 -18.36 -31.37
N PRO A 216 29.01 -19.60 -31.81
CA PRO A 216 28.27 -20.79 -31.37
C PRO A 216 28.26 -21.01 -29.85
N GLY A 217 29.37 -20.73 -29.16
CA GLY A 217 29.46 -20.87 -27.70
C GLY A 217 28.64 -19.81 -26.97
N GLU A 218 28.66 -18.57 -27.47
CA GLU A 218 27.85 -17.47 -26.95
C GLU A 218 26.35 -17.71 -27.14
N LYS A 219 25.93 -18.30 -28.26
CA LYS A 219 24.52 -18.68 -28.48
C LYS A 219 24.05 -19.69 -27.44
N VAL A 220 24.88 -20.68 -27.11
CA VAL A 220 24.58 -21.68 -26.05
C VAL A 220 24.53 -21.03 -24.67
N ALA A 221 25.48 -20.13 -24.37
CA ALA A 221 25.49 -19.38 -23.11
C ALA A 221 24.24 -18.49 -22.97
N TYR A 222 23.86 -17.78 -24.03
CA TYR A 222 22.67 -16.94 -24.05
C TYR A 222 21.39 -17.75 -23.87
N SER A 223 21.26 -18.85 -24.62
CA SER A 223 20.15 -19.80 -24.50
C SER A 223 20.00 -20.32 -23.06
N THR A 224 21.10 -20.68 -22.41
CA THR A 224 21.11 -21.17 -21.03
C THR A 224 20.70 -20.06 -20.05
N ALA A 225 21.26 -18.86 -20.18
CA ALA A 225 20.95 -17.73 -19.30
C ALA A 225 19.46 -17.35 -19.36
N ILE A 226 18.87 -17.34 -20.56
CA ILE A 226 17.42 -17.08 -20.72
C ILE A 226 16.58 -18.21 -20.10
N ALA A 227 16.95 -19.47 -20.30
CA ALA A 227 16.24 -20.59 -19.71
C ALA A 227 16.31 -20.60 -18.16
N GLU A 228 17.45 -20.21 -17.58
CA GLU A 228 17.60 -20.05 -16.13
C GLU A 228 16.75 -18.91 -15.59
N ASN A 229 16.74 -17.75 -16.25
CA ASN A 229 15.89 -16.62 -15.90
C ASN A 229 14.39 -17.01 -15.95
N ALA A 230 13.97 -17.72 -16.99
CA ALA A 230 12.59 -18.20 -17.12
C ALA A 230 12.20 -19.19 -16.01
N LYS A 231 13.10 -20.11 -15.66
CA LYS A 231 12.90 -21.04 -14.53
C LYS A 231 12.79 -20.32 -13.20
N GLU A 232 13.65 -19.34 -12.95
CA GLU A 232 13.64 -18.57 -11.71
C GLU A 232 12.38 -17.71 -11.59
N LEU A 233 11.94 -17.09 -12.69
CA LEU A 233 10.67 -16.37 -12.73
C LEU A 233 9.48 -17.30 -12.45
N GLY A 234 9.47 -18.49 -13.09
CA GLY A 234 8.44 -19.51 -12.84
C GLY A 234 8.44 -20.02 -11.40
N ARG A 235 9.63 -20.18 -10.79
CA ARG A 235 9.76 -20.54 -9.37
C ARG A 235 9.16 -19.48 -8.47
N LYS A 236 9.49 -18.20 -8.69
CA LYS A 236 8.94 -17.08 -7.90
C LYS A 236 7.42 -16.97 -8.02
N GLN A 237 6.88 -17.09 -9.23
CA GLN A 237 5.42 -17.07 -9.45
C GLN A 237 4.72 -18.22 -8.75
N LYS A 238 5.32 -19.42 -8.78
CA LYS A 238 4.80 -20.58 -8.06
C LYS A 238 4.86 -20.38 -6.55
N GLU A 239 5.99 -19.93 -6.02
CA GLU A 239 6.14 -19.65 -4.58
C GLU A 239 5.14 -18.61 -4.09
N GLU A 240 4.91 -17.57 -4.89
CA GLU A 240 3.90 -16.56 -4.61
C GLU A 240 2.48 -17.14 -4.64
N GLY A 241 2.16 -18.00 -5.61
CA GLY A 241 0.91 -18.74 -5.67
C GLY A 241 0.69 -19.65 -4.46
N ASP A 242 1.71 -20.46 -4.12
CA ASP A 242 1.70 -21.36 -2.97
C ASP A 242 1.49 -20.58 -1.65
N ARG A 243 2.11 -19.39 -1.52
CA ARG A 243 1.92 -18.50 -0.37
C ARG A 243 0.51 -17.90 -0.30
N LEU A 244 -0.08 -17.54 -1.45
CA LEU A 244 -1.46 -17.06 -1.48
C LEU A 244 -2.43 -18.17 -1.04
N ASP A 245 -2.21 -19.40 -1.49
CA ASP A 245 -3.00 -20.56 -1.07
C ASP A 245 -2.83 -20.84 0.44
N GLU A 246 -1.60 -20.78 0.95
CA GLU A 246 -1.31 -20.90 2.39
C GLU A 246 -2.08 -19.84 3.21
N ILE A 247 -2.06 -18.57 2.78
CA ILE A 247 -2.80 -17.48 3.43
C ILE A 247 -4.31 -17.74 3.38
N MET A 248 -4.83 -18.20 2.24
CA MET A 248 -6.25 -18.54 2.09
C MET A 248 -6.69 -19.66 3.03
N GLU A 249 -5.83 -20.62 3.34
CA GLU A 249 -6.14 -21.76 4.19
C GLU A 249 -5.96 -21.48 5.68
N THR A 250 -4.84 -20.84 6.05
CA THR A 250 -4.35 -20.81 7.44
C THR A 250 -4.53 -19.47 8.13
N HIS A 251 -4.60 -18.36 7.39
CA HIS A 251 -4.58 -17.02 7.97
C HIS A 251 -5.83 -16.74 8.82
N LYS A 252 -5.64 -16.03 9.93
CA LYS A 252 -6.73 -15.65 10.85
C LYS A 252 -6.74 -14.13 11.06
N PRO A 253 -7.87 -13.46 10.75
CA PRO A 253 -9.13 -14.00 10.22
C PRO A 253 -9.01 -14.52 8.77
N LYS A 254 -9.84 -15.50 8.41
CA LYS A 254 -9.80 -16.11 7.07
C LYS A 254 -10.15 -15.07 5.99
N PRO A 255 -9.30 -14.86 4.97
CA PRO A 255 -9.63 -13.99 3.85
C PRO A 255 -10.81 -14.55 3.04
N LYS A 256 -11.64 -13.67 2.50
CA LYS A 256 -12.84 -14.06 1.73
C LYS A 256 -12.58 -14.20 0.24
N THR A 257 -11.53 -13.56 -0.27
CA THR A 257 -11.20 -13.50 -1.70
C THR A 257 -9.69 -13.56 -1.92
N MET A 258 -9.25 -13.97 -3.12
CA MET A 258 -7.84 -13.93 -3.51
C MET A 258 -7.26 -12.52 -3.44
N LEU A 259 -8.06 -11.49 -3.73
CA LEU A 259 -7.64 -10.10 -3.60
C LEU A 259 -7.34 -9.74 -2.13
N GLU A 260 -8.12 -10.26 -1.19
CA GLU A 260 -7.84 -10.06 0.24
C GLU A 260 -6.56 -10.77 0.68
N ALA A 261 -6.34 -12.01 0.24
CA ALA A 261 -5.10 -12.75 0.51
C ALA A 261 -3.88 -12.03 -0.10
N ARG A 262 -4.03 -11.51 -1.32
CA ARG A 262 -2.98 -10.73 -1.98
C ARG A 262 -2.59 -9.49 -1.18
N ASN A 263 -3.58 -8.74 -0.70
CA ASN A 263 -3.29 -7.57 0.13
C ASN A 263 -2.58 -7.94 1.44
N ILE A 264 -2.86 -9.12 2.02
CA ILE A 264 -2.16 -9.59 3.23
C ILE A 264 -0.70 -9.89 2.89
N LEU A 265 -0.45 -10.65 1.82
CA LEU A 265 0.90 -10.96 1.35
C LEU A 265 1.70 -9.68 1.04
N ASP A 266 1.09 -8.72 0.34
CA ASP A 266 1.73 -7.44 0.04
C ASP A 266 2.06 -6.66 1.32
N GLN A 267 1.20 -6.70 2.35
CA GLN A 267 1.48 -6.06 3.65
C GLN A 267 2.64 -6.73 4.39
N GLU A 268 2.71 -8.06 4.41
CA GLU A 268 3.81 -8.82 5.01
C GLU A 268 5.14 -8.47 4.32
N ASN A 269 5.18 -8.54 2.98
CA ASN A 269 6.36 -8.17 2.19
C ASN A 269 6.78 -6.70 2.40
N LEU A 270 5.80 -5.79 2.49
CA LEU A 270 6.08 -4.38 2.74
C LEU A 270 6.70 -4.16 4.11
N LEU A 271 6.23 -4.86 5.15
CA LEU A 271 6.81 -4.79 6.50
C LEU A 271 8.24 -5.34 6.55
N ASP A 272 8.52 -6.44 5.85
CA ASP A 272 9.88 -6.97 5.75
C ASP A 272 10.86 -5.94 5.17
N SER A 273 10.39 -5.14 4.22
CA SER A 273 11.20 -4.06 3.60
C SER A 273 11.29 -2.77 4.42
N VAL A 274 10.58 -2.64 5.56
CA VAL A 274 10.69 -1.46 6.43
C VAL A 274 12.03 -1.52 7.17
N PRO A 275 12.88 -0.49 7.06
CA PRO A 275 14.11 -0.40 7.84
C PRO A 275 13.76 -0.19 9.32
N ASP A 276 14.17 -1.10 10.19
CA ASP A 276 13.92 -0.99 11.63
C ASP A 276 15.20 -1.11 12.47
N ASP A 277 16.25 -1.79 12.02
CA ASP A 277 17.46 -2.09 12.82
C ASP A 277 18.15 -0.86 13.45
N ASN A 278 18.11 0.30 12.77
CA ASN A 278 18.82 1.52 13.20
C ASN A 278 17.87 2.69 13.56
N LEU A 279 16.56 2.44 13.63
CA LEU A 279 15.58 3.50 13.85
C LEU A 279 15.41 3.79 15.35
N ASP A 280 15.69 5.03 15.76
CA ASP A 280 15.47 5.47 17.14
C ASP A 280 14.00 5.80 17.39
N LEU A 281 13.32 4.92 18.13
CA LEU A 281 11.91 5.08 18.54
C LEU A 281 11.74 5.96 19.80
N THR A 282 12.83 6.39 20.41
CA THR A 282 12.83 7.28 21.58
C THR A 282 12.79 8.75 21.19
N GLN A 283 13.20 9.08 19.97
CA GLN A 283 13.11 10.43 19.44
C GLN A 283 11.64 10.81 19.21
N ARG A 284 11.12 11.70 20.06
CA ARG A 284 9.74 12.20 19.98
C ARG A 284 9.71 13.61 19.41
N GLY A 285 8.72 13.88 18.55
CA GLY A 285 8.55 15.18 17.89
C GLY A 285 7.10 15.63 17.87
N HIS A 286 6.78 16.61 17.02
CA HIS A 286 5.41 16.98 16.68
C HIS A 286 5.18 16.67 15.21
N TYR A 287 4.40 15.62 14.96
CA TYR A 287 4.13 15.11 13.61
C TYR A 287 2.64 15.19 13.26
N GLY A 288 1.91 16.09 13.91
CA GLY A 288 0.51 16.39 13.63
C GLY A 288 -0.38 16.38 14.86
N ASP A 289 -1.62 16.78 14.66
CA ASP A 289 -2.67 16.77 15.68
C ASP A 289 -3.76 15.77 15.30
N LEU A 290 -4.37 15.15 16.31
CA LEU A 290 -5.47 14.20 16.10
C LEU A 290 -6.75 14.91 15.66
N ASP A 291 -7.40 14.37 14.64
CA ASP A 291 -8.73 14.79 14.24
C ASP A 291 -9.81 14.06 15.09
N TYR A 292 -10.42 14.80 16.01
CA TYR A 292 -11.46 14.30 16.92
C TYR A 292 -12.74 13.83 16.23
N SER A 293 -12.95 14.19 14.96
CA SER A 293 -14.13 13.78 14.19
C SER A 293 -14.01 12.35 13.65
N MET A 294 -12.81 11.75 13.66
CA MET A 294 -12.60 10.40 13.15
C MET A 294 -12.99 9.32 14.17
N LYS A 295 -13.61 8.23 13.70
CA LYS A 295 -13.82 7.04 14.56
C LYS A 295 -12.45 6.51 14.98
N ARG A 296 -12.21 6.57 16.29
CA ARG A 296 -10.99 6.13 17.02
C ARG A 296 -10.76 4.62 16.88
N VAL A 297 -9.61 4.15 17.39
CA VAL A 297 -9.32 2.71 17.58
C VAL A 297 -10.56 2.02 18.14
N VAL A 298 -11.08 0.97 17.50
CA VAL A 298 -12.42 0.42 17.82
C VAL A 298 -12.34 -0.76 18.77
N LYS A 299 -11.32 -1.62 18.65
CA LYS A 299 -11.17 -2.81 19.51
C LYS A 299 -10.08 -2.61 20.55
N SER A 300 -9.90 -3.62 21.40
CA SER A 300 -8.84 -3.63 22.40
C SER A 300 -7.45 -3.51 21.75
N VAL A 301 -6.56 -2.75 22.38
CA VAL A 301 -5.13 -2.73 22.03
C VAL A 301 -4.31 -3.78 22.78
N VAL A 302 -4.97 -4.55 23.64
CA VAL A 302 -4.38 -5.52 24.56
C VAL A 302 -4.53 -6.93 24.01
N LYS A 303 -5.75 -7.29 23.56
CA LYS A 303 -6.07 -8.62 23.05
C LYS A 303 -6.67 -8.59 21.65
N PRO A 304 -6.16 -9.39 20.69
CA PRO A 304 -6.64 -9.36 19.32
C PRO A 304 -8.11 -9.80 19.21
N GLY A 305 -8.90 -9.03 18.47
CA GLY A 305 -10.31 -9.32 18.19
C GLY A 305 -11.29 -9.07 19.35
N CYS A 306 -10.82 -8.62 20.51
CA CYS A 306 -11.68 -8.38 21.68
C CYS A 306 -12.22 -6.93 21.74
N GLU A 307 -13.37 -6.76 22.38
CA GLU A 307 -13.84 -5.42 22.77
C GLU A 307 -12.89 -4.77 23.77
N LYS A 308 -12.91 -3.44 23.82
CA LYS A 308 -12.06 -2.69 24.75
C LYS A 308 -12.37 -3.02 26.20
N LEU A 309 -11.33 -3.08 27.01
CA LEU A 309 -11.47 -3.12 28.46
C LEU A 309 -11.87 -1.73 28.99
N PRO A 310 -12.61 -1.62 30.12
CA PRO A 310 -12.96 -0.33 30.71
C PRO A 310 -11.76 0.56 31.06
N SER A 311 -10.61 -0.05 31.37
CA SER A 311 -9.34 0.65 31.59
C SER A 311 -8.80 1.35 30.34
N GLU A 312 -9.15 0.86 29.14
CA GLU A 312 -8.76 1.46 27.85
C GLU A 312 -9.64 2.67 27.48
N GLU A 313 -10.84 2.78 28.05
CA GLU A 313 -11.80 3.86 27.79
C GLU A 313 -11.59 5.08 28.69
N THR A 314 -10.97 4.88 29.86
CA THR A 314 -10.83 5.88 30.93
C THR A 314 -9.55 6.73 30.83
N LEU A 315 -8.76 6.57 29.77
CA LEU A 315 -7.50 7.29 29.59
C LEU A 315 -7.73 8.74 29.12
N SER A 316 -6.95 9.68 29.65
CA SER A 316 -6.88 11.07 29.16
C SER A 316 -5.92 11.16 27.98
N TRP A 317 -6.37 11.73 26.86
CA TRP A 317 -5.69 11.59 25.56
C TRP A 317 -4.78 12.77 25.24
N PRO A 318 -3.50 12.52 24.88
CA PRO A 318 -2.68 13.51 24.20
C PRO A 318 -3.27 13.87 22.84
N THR A 319 -3.12 15.12 22.44
CA THR A 319 -3.71 15.67 21.21
C THR A 319 -2.74 15.68 20.04
N THR A 320 -1.45 15.49 20.35
CA THR A 320 -0.31 15.61 19.43
C THR A 320 0.30 14.24 19.14
N VAL A 321 0.53 13.95 17.86
CA VAL A 321 1.21 12.75 17.39
C VAL A 321 2.72 12.92 17.55
N ASP A 322 3.33 12.04 18.36
CA ASP A 322 4.72 12.15 18.80
C ASP A 322 5.71 11.22 18.06
N LEU A 323 5.21 10.42 17.12
CA LEU A 323 6.01 9.56 16.24
C LEU A 323 5.79 9.93 14.77
N ASP A 324 6.85 9.87 13.97
CA ASP A 324 6.76 10.04 12.53
C ASP A 324 6.23 8.77 11.81
N CYS A 325 6.03 8.87 10.50
CA CYS A 325 5.50 7.76 9.70
C CYS A 325 6.44 6.55 9.64
N ASP A 326 7.75 6.74 9.59
CA ASP A 326 8.73 5.65 9.52
C ASP A 326 8.87 4.97 10.89
N GLN A 327 8.90 5.74 11.98
CA GLN A 327 8.83 5.23 13.35
C GLN A 327 7.57 4.40 13.57
N LEU A 328 6.43 4.88 13.09
CA LEU A 328 5.19 4.13 13.22
C LEU A 328 5.22 2.82 12.41
N ARG A 329 5.77 2.81 11.19
CA ARG A 329 5.92 1.57 10.40
C ARG A 329 6.84 0.57 11.10
N ALA A 330 7.95 1.02 11.68
CA ALA A 330 8.85 0.18 12.44
C ALA A 330 8.17 -0.39 13.70
N CYS A 331 7.37 0.42 14.41
CA CYS A 331 6.53 -0.07 15.50
C CYS A 331 5.57 -1.17 15.03
N ILE A 332 4.88 -0.99 13.91
CA ILE A 332 3.98 -2.00 13.33
C ILE A 332 4.76 -3.29 13.05
N LYS A 333 5.89 -3.20 12.31
CA LYS A 333 6.73 -4.35 11.96
C LYS A 333 7.15 -5.13 13.20
N ARG A 334 7.79 -4.46 14.17
CA ARG A 334 8.28 -5.08 15.39
C ARG A 334 7.16 -5.70 16.21
N PHE A 335 6.03 -5.00 16.32
CA PHE A 335 4.85 -5.49 17.04
C PHE A 335 4.24 -6.75 16.42
N THR A 336 4.16 -6.83 15.09
CA THR A 336 3.57 -7.98 14.40
C THR A 336 4.54 -9.13 14.21
N HIS A 337 5.86 -8.88 14.19
CA HIS A 337 6.87 -9.94 14.07
C HIS A 337 7.30 -10.51 15.42
N GLY A 338 7.36 -9.67 16.46
CA GLY A 338 7.76 -10.06 17.82
C GLY A 338 6.59 -10.44 18.73
N GLY A 339 5.35 -10.36 18.26
CA GLY A 339 4.15 -10.49 19.08
C GLY A 339 3.20 -11.62 18.65
N ILE A 340 2.10 -11.75 19.40
CA ILE A 340 1.01 -12.70 19.11
C ILE A 340 0.02 -12.17 18.05
N TRP A 341 0.26 -10.95 17.55
CA TRP A 341 -0.64 -10.23 16.68
C TRP A 341 -0.24 -10.38 15.21
N SER A 342 -1.19 -10.79 14.36
CA SER A 342 -1.02 -10.64 12.91
C SER A 342 -1.25 -9.20 12.47
N ILE A 343 -0.73 -8.83 11.29
CA ILE A 343 -0.97 -7.51 10.70
C ILE A 343 -2.47 -7.23 10.50
N ASP A 344 -3.26 -8.26 10.13
CA ASP A 344 -4.70 -8.11 9.92
C ASP A 344 -5.46 -7.98 11.26
N GLN A 345 -4.98 -8.61 12.34
CA GLN A 345 -5.52 -8.38 13.69
C GLN A 345 -5.23 -6.96 14.18
N PHE A 346 -4.02 -6.45 13.96
CA PHE A 346 -3.68 -5.05 14.24
C PHE A 346 -4.61 -4.11 13.47
N ARG A 347 -4.77 -4.32 12.16
CA ARG A 347 -5.68 -3.54 11.31
C ARG A 347 -7.13 -3.58 11.81
N LEU A 348 -7.62 -4.77 12.18
CA LEU A 348 -8.97 -4.91 12.75
C LEU A 348 -9.13 -4.11 14.04
N ALA A 349 -8.07 -4.00 14.85
CA ALA A 349 -8.14 -3.23 16.08
C ALA A 349 -8.28 -1.73 15.85
N LEU A 350 -7.59 -1.20 14.83
CA LEU A 350 -7.71 0.20 14.45
C LEU A 350 -9.16 0.58 14.12
N GLY A 351 -9.88 -0.29 13.39
CA GLY A 351 -11.25 0.00 12.97
C GLY A 351 -11.35 1.15 11.95
N GLY A 352 -12.08 0.93 10.86
CA GLY A 352 -12.16 1.92 9.79
C GLY A 352 -10.89 2.06 8.91
N VAL A 353 -9.94 1.13 9.04
CA VAL A 353 -8.83 0.92 8.09
C VAL A 353 -9.06 -0.41 7.37
N ASP A 354 -9.32 -0.35 6.07
CA ASP A 354 -9.37 -1.54 5.21
C ASP A 354 -7.95 -1.96 4.77
N ARG A 355 -7.82 -3.15 4.18
CA ARG A 355 -6.52 -3.68 3.76
C ARG A 355 -5.83 -2.76 2.74
N PRO A 356 -6.50 -2.29 1.66
CA PRO A 356 -5.85 -1.40 0.70
C PRO A 356 -5.34 -0.08 1.31
N ASN A 357 -6.06 0.51 2.27
CA ASN A 357 -5.61 1.74 2.93
C ASN A 357 -4.39 1.51 3.81
N LEU A 358 -4.29 0.36 4.48
CA LEU A 358 -3.09 -0.02 5.22
C LEU A 358 -1.91 -0.26 4.27
N THR A 359 -2.12 -1.02 3.19
CA THR A 359 -1.09 -1.27 2.16
C THR A 359 -0.53 0.04 1.60
N LYS A 360 -1.39 1.00 1.22
CA LYS A 360 -0.96 2.33 0.74
C LYS A 360 -0.15 3.14 1.75
N PHE A 361 -0.38 2.94 3.04
CA PHE A 361 0.42 3.60 4.08
C PHE A 361 1.78 2.91 4.24
N LEU A 362 1.79 1.57 4.23
CA LEU A 362 3.00 0.75 4.33
C LEU A 362 3.87 0.81 3.08
N GLU A 363 3.35 1.18 1.91
CA GLU A 363 4.12 1.35 0.66
C GLU A 363 4.97 2.62 0.66
N LYS A 364 4.52 3.68 1.34
CA LYS A 364 5.21 4.97 1.40
C LYS A 364 6.49 4.88 2.26
N ARG A 365 7.49 5.70 1.97
CA ARG A 365 8.74 5.82 2.73
C ARG A 365 9.05 7.27 3.04
N GLY A 366 9.52 7.56 4.25
CA GLY A 366 9.87 8.90 4.70
C GLY A 366 8.99 9.37 5.87
N GLU A 367 9.60 10.12 6.78
CA GLU A 367 9.06 10.60 8.06
C GLU A 367 7.65 11.23 7.96
N ARG A 368 7.37 11.96 6.88
CA ARG A 368 6.07 12.65 6.68
C ARG A 368 5.16 12.01 5.63
N GLN A 369 5.65 10.97 4.95
CA GLN A 369 4.94 10.36 3.83
C GLN A 369 3.82 9.46 4.34
N GLY A 370 2.61 10.01 4.51
CA GLY A 370 1.47 9.27 5.07
C GLY A 370 0.81 9.93 6.27
N ILE A 371 1.26 11.13 6.66
CA ILE A 371 0.74 11.89 7.82
C ILE A 371 -0.78 12.15 7.79
N LYS A 372 -1.36 12.28 6.58
CA LYS A 372 -2.82 12.44 6.38
C LYS A 372 -3.57 11.12 6.31
N SER A 373 -2.88 9.98 6.40
CA SER A 373 -3.52 8.67 6.30
C SER A 373 -4.20 8.33 7.61
N ARG A 374 -5.36 7.68 7.50
CA ARG A 374 -6.07 7.17 8.67
C ARG A 374 -5.28 6.08 9.40
N ALA A 375 -4.54 5.27 8.64
CA ALA A 375 -3.64 4.25 9.20
C ALA A 375 -2.57 4.86 10.10
N PHE A 376 -2.02 6.03 9.73
CA PHE A 376 -1.05 6.74 10.55
C PHE A 376 -1.63 7.18 11.91
N GLN A 377 -2.74 7.93 11.89
CA GLN A 377 -3.33 8.47 13.12
C GLN A 377 -3.84 7.35 14.05
N LEU A 378 -4.55 6.37 13.51
CA LEU A 378 -5.08 5.26 14.31
C LEU A 378 -3.98 4.30 14.78
N GLY A 379 -2.96 4.06 13.95
CA GLY A 379 -1.81 3.26 14.33
C GLY A 379 -1.05 3.91 15.49
N TRP A 380 -0.80 5.22 15.43
CA TRP A 380 -0.20 5.94 16.54
C TRP A 380 -1.09 5.86 17.79
N GLU A 381 -2.40 6.06 17.66
CA GLU A 381 -3.34 5.95 18.79
C GLU A 381 -3.27 4.56 19.43
N PHE A 382 -3.15 3.49 18.62
CA PHE A 382 -3.00 2.12 19.11
C PHE A 382 -1.76 1.96 20.00
N PHE A 383 -0.58 2.40 19.55
CA PHE A 383 0.65 2.27 20.33
C PHE A 383 0.67 3.20 21.54
N LYS A 384 0.13 4.42 21.41
CA LYS A 384 0.02 5.36 22.53
C LYS A 384 -0.89 4.82 23.63
N ARG A 385 -1.99 4.14 23.26
CA ARG A 385 -2.86 3.42 24.21
C ARG A 385 -2.08 2.37 25.00
N ARG A 386 -1.28 1.55 24.32
CA ARG A 386 -0.43 0.53 24.98
C ARG A 386 0.56 1.16 25.95
N GLU A 387 1.24 2.22 25.52
CA GLU A 387 2.20 2.97 26.35
C GLU A 387 1.54 3.53 27.62
N MET A 388 0.36 4.16 27.50
CA MET A 388 -0.37 4.72 28.64
C MET A 388 -0.94 3.67 29.61
N LEU A 389 -1.17 2.46 29.12
CA LEU A 389 -1.52 1.30 29.95
C LEU A 389 -0.28 0.70 30.66
N GLY A 390 0.92 1.20 30.34
CA GLY A 390 2.19 0.68 30.83
C GLY A 390 2.55 -0.67 30.23
N LEU A 391 2.10 -0.93 29.00
CA LEU A 391 2.48 -2.10 28.20
C LEU A 391 3.64 -1.75 27.28
N HIS A 392 4.42 -2.76 26.90
CA HIS A 392 5.47 -2.59 25.89
C HIS A 392 4.84 -2.23 24.53
N ILE A 393 5.38 -1.22 23.86
CA ILE A 393 4.82 -0.75 22.58
C ILE A 393 5.19 -1.68 21.41
N LEU A 394 6.31 -2.39 21.50
CA LEU A 394 6.85 -3.21 20.40
C LEU A 394 6.57 -4.70 20.57
N GLU A 395 6.13 -5.12 21.75
CA GLU A 395 5.93 -6.53 22.07
C GLU A 395 4.55 -6.68 22.69
N SER A 396 3.92 -7.82 22.41
CA SER A 396 2.64 -8.19 22.97
C SER A 396 2.74 -9.58 23.58
N SER A 397 2.11 -9.78 24.73
CA SER A 397 2.00 -11.07 25.39
C SER A 397 0.54 -11.46 25.61
N GLU A 398 0.27 -12.76 25.72
CA GLU A 398 -1.04 -13.27 26.16
C GLU A 398 -1.42 -12.77 27.56
N ASP A 399 -0.42 -12.43 28.39
CA ASP A 399 -0.61 -11.95 29.75
C ASP A 399 -0.91 -10.44 29.84
N ASP A 400 -0.80 -9.67 28.75
CA ASP A 400 -1.09 -8.23 28.76
C ASP A 400 -2.51 -7.96 29.29
N GLY A 401 -3.47 -8.83 28.95
CA GLY A 401 -4.85 -8.75 29.45
C GLY A 401 -4.93 -8.89 30.98
N LYS A 402 -4.24 -9.88 31.54
CA LYS A 402 -4.22 -10.13 32.99
C LYS A 402 -3.54 -8.99 33.72
N GLN A 403 -2.41 -8.48 33.19
CA GLN A 403 -1.68 -7.36 33.78
C GLN A 403 -2.57 -6.11 33.92
N ILE A 404 -3.37 -5.81 32.90
CA ILE A 404 -4.26 -4.65 32.92
C ILE A 404 -5.46 -4.86 33.85
N GLU A 405 -6.05 -6.05 33.87
CA GLU A 405 -7.15 -6.37 34.79
C GLU A 405 -6.71 -6.34 36.26
N GLU A 406 -5.54 -6.86 36.58
CA GLU A 406 -4.96 -6.82 37.93
C GLU A 406 -4.66 -5.38 38.39
N LYS A 407 -4.05 -4.57 37.51
CA LYS A 407 -3.83 -3.13 37.79
C LYS A 407 -5.16 -2.39 37.96
N GLY A 408 -6.19 -2.73 37.18
CA GLY A 408 -7.54 -2.17 37.31
C GLY A 408 -8.22 -2.53 38.63
N LYS A 409 -8.04 -3.78 39.11
CA LYS A 409 -8.54 -4.23 40.42
C LYS A 409 -7.85 -3.52 41.59
N LYS A 410 -6.52 -3.35 41.53
CA LYS A 410 -5.77 -2.59 42.54
C LYS A 410 -6.22 -1.13 42.63
N ARG A 411 -6.55 -0.48 41.51
CA ARG A 411 -7.06 0.91 41.51
C ARG A 411 -8.48 1.05 42.08
N LYS A 412 -9.31 0.01 41.99
CA LYS A 412 -10.69 0.03 42.53
C LYS A 412 -10.77 -0.30 44.03
N ASN A 413 -9.76 -0.94 44.60
CA ASN A 413 -9.66 -1.22 46.04
C ASN A 413 -8.41 -0.54 46.64
N PRO A 414 -8.47 0.75 47.02
CA PRO A 414 -7.37 1.42 47.72
C PRO A 414 -7.23 1.00 49.20
N ALA A 415 -8.12 0.13 49.70
CA ALA A 415 -8.24 -0.22 51.11
C ALA A 415 -7.49 -1.49 51.54
N ALA A 416 -6.57 -2.01 50.73
CA ALA A 416 -5.58 -2.99 51.17
C ALA A 416 -4.22 -2.30 51.15
N GLY A 417 -3.91 -1.62 52.25
CA GLY A 417 -2.59 -1.05 52.49
C GLY A 417 -1.53 -2.13 52.47
N ASP A 418 -0.40 -1.81 51.85
CA ASP A 418 0.85 -2.53 52.00
C ASP A 418 1.33 -2.35 53.46
N ASP A 419 0.98 -3.28 54.35
CA ASP A 419 1.74 -3.50 55.57
C ASP A 419 2.88 -4.48 55.24
N GLU A 420 4.03 -3.93 54.88
CA GLU A 420 5.30 -4.65 54.90
C GLU A 420 5.75 -4.79 56.38
N PRO A 421 5.96 -6.00 56.91
CA PRO A 421 6.35 -6.17 58.30
C PRO A 421 7.86 -5.89 58.44
N THR A 422 8.22 -4.75 59.02
CA THR A 422 9.60 -4.48 59.43
C THR A 422 9.93 -5.29 60.69
N SER A 423 11.02 -6.05 60.62
CA SER A 423 11.45 -6.96 61.68
C SER A 423 11.95 -6.22 62.92
N GLY A 424 11.54 -6.71 64.10
CA GLY A 424 12.41 -6.82 65.26
C GLY A 424 12.29 -5.80 66.38
N LYS A 425 11.54 -6.15 67.44
CA LYS A 425 12.06 -6.24 68.81
C LYS A 425 11.05 -6.98 69.71
N LYS A 426 11.48 -8.09 70.29
CA LYS A 426 10.75 -8.87 71.31
C LYS A 426 10.55 -8.01 72.56
N ALA A 427 9.30 -7.90 73.03
CA ALA A 427 8.98 -7.76 74.44
C ALA A 427 7.96 -8.84 74.81
N LYS A 428 8.20 -9.52 75.93
CA LYS A 428 7.37 -10.58 76.51
C LYS A 428 6.03 -10.01 77.02
N PRO A 429 5.00 -10.87 77.18
CA PRO A 429 3.62 -10.44 77.43
C PRO A 429 3.46 -9.92 78.86
N VAL A 430 2.68 -8.85 79.03
CA VAL A 430 2.20 -8.41 80.34
C VAL A 430 0.76 -8.91 80.50
N ASP A 431 0.62 -9.73 81.53
CA ASP A 431 -0.59 -10.36 82.04
C ASP A 431 -1.52 -9.30 82.67
N LEU A 432 -2.82 -9.45 82.46
CA LEU A 432 -3.87 -8.59 82.99
C LEU A 432 -4.31 -9.13 84.35
N THR A 433 -3.70 -8.67 85.44
CA THR A 433 -4.34 -8.75 86.77
C THR A 433 -3.89 -7.62 87.71
N ALA A 434 -4.86 -7.17 88.51
CA ALA A 434 -4.75 -6.39 89.75
C ALA A 434 -4.73 -4.84 89.66
N ASP A 435 -5.93 -4.28 89.77
CA ASP A 435 -6.46 -3.57 90.96
C ASP A 435 -5.75 -2.35 91.58
N GLU A 436 -6.64 -1.41 91.95
CA GLU A 436 -6.58 -0.34 92.95
C GLU A 436 -5.48 0.73 92.97
N SER A 437 -6.00 1.97 92.94
CA SER A 437 -5.69 3.10 93.82
C SER A 437 -4.60 4.11 93.43
N ASP A 438 -4.99 5.36 93.70
CA ASP A 438 -4.19 6.51 94.11
C ASP A 438 -3.69 7.54 93.07
N LEU A 439 -4.49 8.63 93.03
CA LEU A 439 -4.10 10.00 93.39
C LEU A 439 -3.14 10.77 92.46
N GLU A 440 -3.76 11.62 91.63
CA GLU A 440 -3.61 13.09 91.67
C GLU A 440 -2.25 13.74 91.26
N PRO A 441 -2.22 15.06 90.96
CA PRO A 441 -2.15 15.54 89.58
C PRO A 441 -0.89 16.38 89.33
N ASN A 442 -0.64 16.82 88.10
CA ASN A 442 -0.18 18.20 87.92
C ASN A 442 -0.37 18.73 86.50
N SER A 443 -1.04 19.88 86.48
CA SER A 443 -1.06 20.85 85.41
C SER A 443 0.34 21.25 84.98
N VAL A 444 0.52 21.71 83.74
CA VAL A 444 0.89 23.11 83.44
C VAL A 444 0.72 23.34 81.93
N TYR A 445 -0.05 24.37 81.62
CA TYR A 445 -0.17 25.05 80.33
C TYR A 445 1.17 25.60 79.82
N ALA A 446 1.39 25.57 78.50
CA ALA A 446 1.86 26.74 77.76
C ALA A 446 1.60 26.58 76.25
N LYS A 447 0.70 27.42 75.74
CA LYS A 447 0.73 27.98 74.37
C LYS A 447 2.03 28.81 74.23
N GLU A 448 2.63 29.01 73.07
CA GLU A 448 2.09 29.45 71.77
C GLU A 448 2.73 28.74 70.58
#